data_AF-W1UMD4-F1
#
_entry.id   AF-W1UMD4-F1
#
_cell.length_a   1.000
_cell.length_b   1.000
_cell.length_c   1.000
_cell.angle_alpha   90.00
_cell.angle_beta   90.00
_cell.angle_gamma   90.00
#
_symmetry.space_group_name_H-M   'P 1'
#
loop_
_entity.id
_entity.type
_entity.pdbx_description
1 polymer ?
#
loop_
_entity_poly.entity_id
_entity_poly.type
_entity_poly.pdbx_seq_one_letter_code
_entity_poly.pdbx_strand_id
1 'polypeptide(L)' 'GVWEHNTKAQAFYNRYGFEKFSQHHFMVGQKVDTDWLLRKKLR' A
#
# COMPACT_ATOMS: atom_id res chain seq x y z
N GLY A 1 1.10 4.00 4.67
CA GLY A 1 0.51 3.27 3.55
C GLY A 1 0.43 1.81 3.92
N VAL A 2 0.50 0.93 2.93
CA VAL A 2 0.68 -0.52 3.11
C VAL A 2 1.98 -0.89 2.43
N TRP A 3 2.92 -1.49 3.18
CA TRP A 3 4.20 -1.90 2.62
C TRP A 3 4.03 -2.87 1.44
N GLU A 4 4.83 -2.69 0.38
CA GLU A 4 4.69 -3.41 -0.89
C GLU A 4 4.88 -4.94 -0.77
N HIS A 5 5.57 -5.41 0.26
CA HIS A 5 5.78 -6.84 0.49
C HIS A 5 4.76 -7.46 1.46
N ASN A 6 3.85 -6.67 2.05
CA ASN A 6 2.78 -7.18 2.92
C ASN A 6 1.55 -7.61 2.10
N THR A 7 1.69 -8.72 1.37
CA THR A 7 0.63 -9.26 0.49
C THR A 7 -0.66 -9.61 1.24
N LYS A 8 -0.57 -10.02 2.52
CA LYS A 8 -1.74 -10.30 3.37
C LYS A 8 -2.57 -9.04 3.61
N ALA A 9 -1.93 -7.93 3.99
CA ALA A 9 -2.62 -6.66 4.18
C ALA A 9 -3.19 -6.12 2.87
N GLN A 10 -2.45 -6.22 1.76
CA GLN A 10 -2.94 -5.81 0.44
C GLN A 10 -4.22 -6.57 0.04
N ALA A 11 -4.23 -7.89 0.22
CA ALA A 11 -5.41 -8.71 -0.05
C ALA A 11 -6.59 -8.35 0.87
N PHE A 12 -6.32 -8.07 2.15
CA PHE A 12 -7.34 -7.59 3.09
C PHE A 12 -7.98 -6.29 2.59
N TYR A 13 -7.20 -5.25 2.32
CA TYR A 13 -7.73 -3.96 1.87
C TYR A 13 -8.47 -4.07 0.53
N ASN A 14 -7.96 -4.87 -0.41
CA ASN A 14 -8.63 -5.13 -1.69
C ASN A 14 -10.04 -5.73 -1.49
N ARG A 15 -10.19 -6.69 -0.57
CA ARG A 15 -11.50 -7.29 -0.23
C ARG A 15 -12.50 -6.28 0.33
N TYR A 16 -12.04 -5.22 1.00
CA TYR A 16 -12.89 -4.15 1.53
C TYR A 16 -13.16 -3.02 0.52
N GLY A 17 -12.71 -3.16 -0.73
CA GLY A 17 -12.93 -2.20 -1.82
C GLY A 17 -11.95 -1.01 -1.79
N PHE A 18 -10.78 -1.18 -1.18
CA PHE A 18 -9.71 -0.20 -1.29
C PHE A 18 -8.88 -0.48 -2.55
N GLU A 19 -8.50 0.59 -3.24
CA GLU A 19 -7.68 0.54 -4.44
C GLU A 19 -6.40 1.36 -4.22
N LYS A 20 -5.28 0.90 -4.78
CA LYS A 20 -4.03 1.67 -4.80
C LYS A 20 -4.20 2.89 -5.70
N PHE A 21 -3.93 4.07 -5.18
CA PHE A 21 -3.98 5.32 -5.94
C PHE A 21 -2.63 6.03 -6.04
N SER A 22 -1.68 5.69 -5.17
CA SER A 22 -0.34 6.27 -5.17
C SER A 22 0.64 5.36 -4.42
N GLN A 23 1.92 5.73 -4.43
CA GLN A 23 2.98 5.07 -3.68
C GLN A 23 4.05 6.07 -3.26
N HIS A 24 4.73 5.77 -2.15
CA HIS A 24 5.84 6.55 -1.64
C HIS A 24 7.06 5.65 -1.44
N HIS A 25 8.18 6.01 -2.06
CA HIS A 25 9.46 5.31 -1.90
C HIS A 25 10.29 5.98 -0.82
N PHE A 26 10.91 5.20 0.03
CA PHE A 26 11.78 5.68 1.09
C PHE A 26 13.00 4.77 1.25
N MET A 27 14.11 5.35 1.71
CA MET A 27 15.35 4.62 1.93
C MET A 27 15.38 4.04 3.35
N VAL A 28 15.71 2.76 3.47
CA VAL A 28 16.02 2.07 4.73
C VAL A 28 17.47 1.60 4.64
N GLY A 29 18.38 2.44 5.14
CA GLY A 29 19.82 2.26 4.93
C GLY A 29 20.18 2.36 3.45
N GLN A 30 20.61 1.24 2.85
CA GLN A 30 20.94 1.14 1.42
C GLN A 30 19.82 0.52 0.57
N LYS A 31 18.70 0.12 1.19
CA LYS A 31 17.56 -0.49 0.50
C LYS A 31 16.48 0.58 0.24
N VAL A 32 15.82 0.50 -0.91
CA VAL A 32 14.57 1.23 -1.16
C VAL A 32 13.41 0.33 -0.74
N ASP A 33 12.52 0.86 0.08
CA ASP A 33 11.21 0.25 0.38
C ASP A 33 10.09 1.16 -0.14
N THR A 34 8.96 0.55 -0.48
CA THR A 34 7.79 1.26 -1.00
C THR A 34 6.56 1.05 -0.13
N ASP A 35 5.89 2.17 0.17
CA ASP A 35 4.60 2.20 0.85
C ASP A 35 3.49 2.52 -0.16
N TRP A 36 2.49 1.65 -0.28
CA TRP A 36 1.32 1.89 -1.13
C TRP A 36 0.28 2.74 -0.42
N LEU A 37 -0.25 3.74 -1.11
CA LEU A 37 -1.37 4.52 -0.61
C LEU A 37 -2.65 3.96 -1.23
N LEU A 38 -3.56 3.53 -0.36
CA LEU A 38 -4.83 2.93 -0.73
C LEU A 38 -5.97 3.89 -0.39
N ARG A 39 -6.99 3.97 -1.25
CA ARG A 39 -8.20 4.76 -1.00
C ARG A 39 -9.43 3.91 -1.22
N LYS A 40 -10.51 4.25 -0.52
CA LYS A 40 -11.84 3.69 -0.75
C LYS A 40 -12.77 4.84 -1.08
N LYS A 41 -13.54 4.71 -2.17
CA LYS A 41 -14.62 5.65 -2.48
C LYS A 41 -15.75 5.44 -1.47
N LEU A 42 -16.11 6.48 -0.73
CA LEU A 42 -17.30 6.48 0.10
C LEU A 42 -18.47 7.03 -0.74
N ARG A 43 -19.67 6.48 -0.54
CA ARG A 43 -20.90 6.95 -1.16
C ARG A 43 -21.58 7.97 -0.28
#